data_AF-A0A2S9FIV8-F1
#
_entry.id   AF-A0A2S9FIV8-F1
#
_cell.length_a   1.000
_cell.length_b   1.000
_cell.length_c   1.000
_cell.angle_alpha   90.00
_cell.angle_beta   90.00
_cell.angle_gamma   90.00
#
_symmetry.space_group_name_H-M   'P 1'
#
loop_
_entity.id
_entity.type
_entity.pdbx_description
1 polymer ?
#
loop_
_entity_poly.entity_id
_entity_poly.type
_entity_poly.pdbx_seq_one_letter_code
_entity_poly.pdbx_strand_id
1 'polypeptide(L)'
;VARRAETEVRRRARQMHAIADEIIAERVTEGLGHHHDLLELMLESDLEPANIRYQLINFLVAGHETTSGALSFALHFLSQHPDVAEKARAEVAEVWGSEDRPGFELIAKLRYVRRVFDETLRLQPTVPGFYRAAREDTVLAGVHPMRKGDWVLAMIMGLHRDPRWGGDPDEFDPDRFAPERVRARPPGLYKPFGTGPRSC
;
A
#
# COMPACT_ATOMS: atom_id res chain seq x y z
N VAL A 1 21.86 20.60 16.86
CA VAL A 1 20.75 19.62 16.84
C VAL A 1 20.65 18.91 15.48
N ALA A 2 20.56 19.62 14.35
CA ALA A 2 20.46 19.02 13.00
C ALA A 2 21.59 18.04 12.63
N ARG A 3 22.87 18.40 12.86
CA ARG A 3 24.01 17.49 12.59
C ARG A 3 23.99 16.19 13.41
N ARG A 4 23.44 16.23 14.63
CA ARG A 4 23.30 15.03 15.49
C ARG A 4 22.20 14.12 14.97
N ALA A 5 21.06 14.68 14.55
CA ALA A 5 19.98 13.93 13.92
C ALA A 5 20.43 13.30 12.58
N GLU A 6 21.16 14.05 11.76
CA GLU A 6 21.71 13.55 10.49
C GLU A 6 22.72 12.41 10.72
N THR A 7 23.59 12.55 11.71
CA THR A 7 24.55 11.50 12.07
C THR A 7 23.84 10.22 12.50
N GLU A 8 22.77 10.35 13.29
CA GLU A 8 21.97 9.22 13.75
C GLU A 8 21.22 8.54 12.60
N VAL A 9 20.63 9.30 11.67
CA VAL A 9 20.00 8.75 10.46
C VAL A 9 21.01 7.97 9.64
N ARG A 10 22.20 8.53 9.39
CA ARG A 10 23.28 7.83 8.67
C ARG A 10 23.74 6.57 9.39
N ARG A 11 23.79 6.59 10.73
CA ARG A 11 24.12 5.40 11.54
C ARG A 11 23.08 4.29 11.35
N ARG A 12 21.80 4.61 11.45
CA ARG A 12 20.70 3.65 11.24
C ARG A 12 20.64 3.11 9.81
N ALA A 13 20.85 3.97 8.82
CA ALA A 13 20.93 3.56 7.42
C ALA A 13 22.07 2.56 7.19
N ARG A 14 23.26 2.81 7.76
CA ARG A 14 24.38 1.85 7.70
C ARG A 14 24.05 0.52 8.38
N GLN A 15 23.32 0.54 9.49
CA GLN A 15 22.90 -0.70 10.16
C GLN A 15 21.92 -1.51 9.29
N MET A 16 20.93 -0.87 8.67
CA MET A 16 20.03 -1.55 7.73
C MET A 16 20.78 -2.13 6.54
N HIS A 17 21.77 -1.39 6.00
CA HIS A 17 22.61 -1.88 4.91
C HIS A 17 23.42 -3.10 5.33
N ALA A 18 24.04 -3.06 6.51
CA ALA A 18 24.82 -4.19 7.02
C ALA A 18 23.97 -5.45 7.18
N ILE A 19 22.77 -5.34 7.75
CA ILE A 19 21.85 -6.48 7.89
C ILE A 19 21.45 -7.04 6.52
N ALA A 20 21.15 -6.17 5.55
CA ALA A 20 20.82 -6.60 4.20
C ALA A 20 22.00 -7.30 3.51
N ASP A 21 23.22 -6.77 3.66
CA ASP A 21 24.45 -7.38 3.13
C ASP A 21 24.73 -8.75 3.78
N GLU A 22 24.49 -8.90 5.08
CA GLU A 22 24.61 -10.17 5.81
C GLU A 22 23.63 -11.23 5.25
N ILE A 23 22.35 -10.88 5.12
CA ILE A 23 21.32 -11.78 4.54
C ILE A 23 21.68 -12.22 3.12
N ILE A 24 22.17 -11.28 2.29
CA ILE A 24 22.61 -11.57 0.91
C ILE A 24 23.81 -12.51 0.93
N ALA A 25 24.80 -12.26 1.78
CA ALA A 25 26.02 -13.08 1.85
C ALA A 25 25.73 -14.50 2.34
N GLU A 26 24.85 -14.65 3.33
CA GLU A 26 24.35 -15.95 3.79
C GLU A 26 23.69 -16.70 2.64
N ARG A 27 22.77 -16.06 1.92
CA ARG A 27 22.08 -16.66 0.78
C ARG A 27 23.02 -17.12 -0.33
N VAL A 28 24.02 -16.30 -0.67
CA VAL A 28 25.03 -16.66 -1.68
C VAL A 28 25.89 -17.84 -1.22
N THR A 29 26.17 -17.95 0.08
CA THR A 29 26.97 -19.05 0.66
C THR A 29 26.18 -20.36 0.67
N GLU A 30 24.87 -20.32 0.91
CA GLU A 30 24.00 -21.49 0.82
C GLU A 30 23.89 -22.06 -0.61
N GLY A 31 24.08 -21.21 -1.61
CA GLY A 31 23.93 -21.55 -3.02
C GLY A 31 22.54 -21.18 -3.56
N LEU A 32 22.47 -20.92 -4.86
CA LEU A 32 21.22 -20.57 -5.55
C LEU A 32 20.37 -21.81 -5.88
N GLY A 33 19.06 -21.61 -6.00
CA GLY A 33 18.07 -22.63 -6.34
C GLY A 33 17.47 -23.36 -5.13
N HIS A 34 17.79 -22.93 -3.91
CA HIS A 34 17.30 -23.56 -2.67
C HIS A 34 16.07 -22.87 -2.07
N HIS A 35 15.73 -21.68 -2.54
CA HIS A 35 14.63 -20.88 -2.02
C HIS A 35 13.65 -20.47 -3.11
N HIS A 36 12.44 -20.10 -2.69
CA HIS A 36 11.38 -19.63 -3.59
C HIS A 36 10.84 -18.28 -3.09
N ASP A 37 11.73 -17.29 -3.01
CA ASP A 37 11.42 -15.96 -2.51
C ASP A 37 11.99 -14.85 -3.42
N LEU A 38 11.66 -13.60 -3.07
CA LEU A 38 12.06 -12.44 -3.87
C LEU A 38 13.57 -12.21 -3.88
N LEU A 39 14.28 -12.58 -2.81
CA LEU A 39 15.73 -12.43 -2.76
C LEU A 39 16.40 -13.39 -3.75
N GLU A 40 15.93 -14.64 -3.82
CA GLU A 40 16.38 -15.62 -4.79
C GLU A 40 16.24 -15.09 -6.22
N LEU A 41 15.03 -14.62 -6.56
CA LEU A 41 14.74 -14.07 -7.89
C LEU A 41 15.61 -12.86 -8.23
N MET A 42 15.96 -12.03 -7.25
CA MET A 42 16.88 -10.90 -7.47
C MET A 42 18.32 -11.36 -7.68
N LEU A 43 18.77 -12.41 -6.97
CA LEU A 43 20.12 -12.96 -7.12
C LEU A 43 20.32 -13.71 -8.45
N GLU A 44 19.26 -14.33 -8.98
CA GLU A 44 19.26 -14.97 -10.29
C GLU A 44 19.13 -14.00 -11.47
N SER A 45 18.93 -12.70 -11.19
CA SER A 45 18.76 -11.65 -12.20
C SER A 45 20.06 -10.91 -12.53
N ASP A 46 20.03 -10.05 -13.55
CA ASP A 46 21.17 -9.20 -13.95
C ASP A 46 21.34 -7.94 -13.08
N LEU A 47 20.73 -7.88 -11.88
CA LEU A 47 20.83 -6.72 -11.01
C LEU A 47 22.22 -6.65 -10.34
N GLU A 48 22.80 -5.44 -10.32
CA GLU A 48 24.04 -5.22 -9.56
C GLU A 48 23.82 -5.50 -8.06
N PRO A 49 24.82 -6.04 -7.33
CA PRO A 49 24.69 -6.37 -5.91
C PRO A 49 24.21 -5.19 -5.05
N ALA A 50 24.68 -3.98 -5.35
CA ALA A 50 24.25 -2.77 -4.65
C ALA A 50 22.75 -2.50 -4.85
N ASN A 51 22.21 -2.77 -6.04
CA ASN A 51 20.80 -2.61 -6.33
C ASN A 51 19.96 -3.66 -5.59
N ILE A 52 20.41 -4.92 -5.52
CA ILE A 52 19.74 -5.98 -4.76
C ILE A 52 19.57 -5.57 -3.29
N ARG A 53 20.63 -5.05 -2.65
CA ARG A 53 20.55 -4.50 -1.28
C ARG A 53 19.49 -3.40 -1.18
N TYR A 54 19.51 -2.43 -2.08
CA TYR A 54 18.54 -1.31 -2.03
C TYR A 54 17.10 -1.79 -2.24
N GLN A 55 16.88 -2.73 -3.15
CA GLN A 55 15.56 -3.31 -3.38
C GLN A 55 15.08 -4.11 -2.17
N LEU A 56 15.93 -4.93 -1.56
CA LEU A 56 15.60 -5.70 -0.35
C LEU A 56 15.09 -4.79 0.78
N ILE A 57 15.80 -3.70 1.04
CA ILE A 57 15.40 -2.70 2.05
C ILE A 57 14.10 -2.01 1.62
N ASN A 58 13.98 -1.62 0.35
CA ASN A 58 12.82 -0.92 -0.16
C ASN A 58 11.53 -1.76 -0.05
N PHE A 59 11.59 -3.05 -0.40
CA PHE A 59 10.44 -3.97 -0.26
C PHE A 59 10.05 -4.15 1.20
N LEU A 60 11.02 -4.26 2.11
CA LEU A 60 10.75 -4.39 3.54
C LEU A 60 10.06 -3.14 4.08
N VAL A 61 10.63 -1.95 3.83
CA VAL A 61 10.09 -0.69 4.37
C VAL A 61 8.74 -0.38 3.74
N ALA A 62 8.65 -0.39 2.41
CA ALA A 62 7.43 -0.06 1.70
C ALA A 62 6.30 -1.04 2.06
N GLY A 63 6.57 -2.36 2.08
CA GLY A 63 5.57 -3.37 2.40
C GLY A 63 5.16 -3.39 3.87
N HIS A 64 6.06 -3.06 4.80
CA HIS A 64 5.79 -3.15 6.23
C HIS A 64 4.97 -1.96 6.75
N GLU A 65 5.42 -0.73 6.49
CA GLU A 65 4.76 0.46 7.05
C GLU A 65 3.36 0.65 6.45
N THR A 66 3.19 0.45 5.14
CA THR A 66 1.87 0.65 4.51
C THR A 66 0.86 -0.39 4.94
N THR A 67 1.28 -1.66 5.05
CA THR A 67 0.41 -2.78 5.41
C THR A 67 0.02 -2.73 6.87
N SER A 68 0.98 -2.48 7.77
CA SER A 68 0.70 -2.34 9.21
C SER A 68 -0.27 -1.17 9.48
N GLY A 69 -0.09 -0.04 8.80
CA GLY A 69 -1.03 1.09 8.87
C GLY A 69 -2.43 0.71 8.39
N ALA A 70 -2.54 0.11 7.20
CA ALA A 70 -3.83 -0.29 6.64
C ALA A 70 -4.58 -1.29 7.54
N LEU A 71 -3.88 -2.32 8.03
CA LEU A 71 -4.47 -3.33 8.93
C LEU A 71 -4.88 -2.73 10.28
N SER A 72 -4.08 -1.81 10.83
CA SER A 72 -4.39 -1.15 12.09
C SER A 72 -5.71 -0.38 12.01
N PHE A 73 -5.93 0.36 10.92
CA PHE A 73 -7.19 1.07 10.72
C PHE A 73 -8.36 0.16 10.33
N ALA A 74 -8.11 -0.93 9.60
CA ALA A 74 -9.15 -1.92 9.32
C ALA A 74 -9.68 -2.53 10.62
N LEU A 75 -8.78 -2.94 11.52
CA LEU A 75 -9.14 -3.46 12.83
C LEU A 75 -9.83 -2.40 13.70
N HIS A 76 -9.39 -1.14 13.64
CA HIS A 76 -10.05 -0.03 14.33
C HIS A 76 -11.50 0.15 13.84
N PHE A 77 -11.75 0.22 12.53
CA PHE A 77 -13.10 0.38 12.01
C PHE A 77 -13.99 -0.83 12.36
N LEU A 78 -13.46 -2.04 12.24
CA LEU A 78 -14.18 -3.25 12.66
C LEU A 78 -14.53 -3.23 14.17
N SER A 79 -13.67 -2.69 15.01
CA SER A 79 -13.95 -2.57 16.44
C SER A 79 -15.05 -1.55 16.75
N GLN A 80 -15.28 -0.57 15.87
CA GLN A 80 -16.32 0.44 16.01
C GLN A 80 -17.65 0.03 15.32
N HIS A 81 -17.63 -0.99 14.46
CA HIS A 81 -18.79 -1.47 13.69
C HIS A 81 -18.98 -2.99 13.90
N PRO A 82 -19.55 -3.42 15.04
CA PRO A 82 -19.68 -4.84 15.38
C PRO A 82 -20.50 -5.65 14.37
N ASP A 83 -21.50 -5.03 13.74
CA ASP A 83 -22.32 -5.62 12.68
C ASP A 83 -21.49 -5.92 11.42
N VAL A 84 -20.62 -4.98 11.02
CA VAL A 84 -19.67 -5.20 9.91
C VAL A 84 -18.66 -6.29 10.27
N ALA A 85 -18.13 -6.27 11.50
CA ALA A 85 -17.21 -7.30 11.96
C ALA A 85 -17.83 -8.69 11.97
N GLU A 86 -19.10 -8.80 12.37
CA GLU A 86 -19.78 -10.08 12.41
C GLU A 86 -20.11 -10.60 11.00
N LYS A 87 -20.49 -9.72 10.07
CA LYS A 87 -20.66 -10.08 8.66
C LYS A 87 -19.34 -10.53 8.00
N ALA A 88 -18.23 -9.90 8.33
CA ALA A 88 -16.91 -10.31 7.87
C ALA A 88 -16.49 -11.66 8.46
N ARG A 89 -16.73 -11.90 9.76
CA ARG A 89 -16.44 -13.18 10.42
C ARG A 89 -17.29 -14.31 9.85
N ALA A 90 -18.57 -14.06 9.59
CA ALA A 90 -19.46 -15.03 8.94
C ALA A 90 -18.97 -15.43 7.55
N GLU A 91 -18.54 -14.47 6.73
CA GLU A 91 -17.93 -14.79 5.42
C GLU A 91 -16.66 -15.63 5.56
N VAL A 92 -15.77 -15.27 6.50
CA VAL A 92 -14.55 -16.07 6.74
C VAL A 92 -14.91 -17.50 7.15
N ALA A 93 -15.85 -17.68 8.08
CA ALA A 93 -16.28 -19.00 8.53
C ALA A 93 -16.91 -19.84 7.40
N GLU A 94 -17.71 -19.22 6.53
CA GLU A 94 -18.30 -19.88 5.36
C GLU A 94 -17.25 -20.32 4.35
N VAL A 95 -16.28 -19.45 4.04
CA VAL A 95 -15.27 -19.72 3.01
C VAL A 95 -14.19 -20.69 3.51
N TRP A 96 -13.77 -20.58 4.77
CA TRP A 96 -12.73 -21.45 5.35
C TRP A 96 -13.29 -22.80 5.80
N GLY A 97 -14.55 -22.87 6.18
CA GLY A 97 -15.14 -24.07 6.77
C GLY A 97 -14.40 -24.48 8.04
N SER A 98 -13.93 -25.73 8.07
CA SER A 98 -13.21 -26.32 9.20
C SER A 98 -11.70 -26.46 8.99
N GLU A 99 -11.13 -25.83 7.96
CA GLU A 99 -9.70 -25.92 7.64
C GLU A 99 -8.87 -25.04 8.59
N ASP A 100 -7.91 -25.64 9.28
CA ASP A 100 -6.97 -24.91 10.16
C ASP A 100 -6.03 -23.99 9.38
N ARG A 101 -5.71 -24.37 8.13
CA ARG A 101 -4.83 -23.61 7.24
C ARG A 101 -5.47 -23.49 5.84
N PRO A 102 -6.24 -22.41 5.60
CA PRO A 102 -6.83 -22.17 4.29
C PRO A 102 -5.77 -22.06 3.19
N GLY A 103 -6.09 -22.53 1.99
CA GLY A 103 -5.28 -22.26 0.81
C GLY A 103 -5.41 -20.79 0.37
N PHE A 104 -4.37 -20.29 -0.29
CA PHE A 104 -4.29 -18.91 -0.77
C PHE A 104 -5.44 -18.56 -1.75
N GLU A 105 -5.88 -19.53 -2.54
CA GLU A 105 -6.97 -19.40 -3.51
C GLU A 105 -8.32 -19.03 -2.88
N LEU A 106 -8.51 -19.34 -1.59
CA LEU A 106 -9.74 -18.98 -0.87
C LEU A 106 -9.85 -17.49 -0.60
N ILE A 107 -8.73 -16.75 -0.58
CA ILE A 107 -8.73 -15.29 -0.34
C ILE A 107 -9.58 -14.56 -1.38
N ALA A 108 -9.59 -15.02 -2.63
CA ALA A 108 -10.39 -14.43 -3.71
C ALA A 108 -11.91 -14.55 -3.49
N LYS A 109 -12.35 -15.44 -2.59
CA LYS A 109 -13.76 -15.63 -2.22
C LYS A 109 -14.21 -14.70 -1.09
N LEU A 110 -13.29 -14.07 -0.35
CA LEU A 110 -13.58 -13.16 0.77
C LEU A 110 -13.98 -11.75 0.28
N ARG A 111 -15.12 -11.66 -0.41
CA ARG A 111 -15.58 -10.45 -1.11
C ARG A 111 -15.99 -9.34 -0.14
N TYR A 112 -16.60 -9.66 0.99
CA TYR A 112 -16.99 -8.71 2.01
C TYR A 112 -15.78 -8.23 2.82
N VAL A 113 -14.86 -9.12 3.22
CA VAL A 113 -13.59 -8.72 3.83
C VAL A 113 -12.83 -7.77 2.90
N ARG A 114 -12.82 -8.05 1.60
CA ARG A 114 -12.22 -7.14 0.61
C ARG A 114 -12.89 -5.76 0.60
N ARG A 115 -14.23 -5.70 0.67
CA ARG A 115 -14.98 -4.44 0.76
C ARG A 115 -14.64 -3.65 2.01
N VAL A 116 -14.53 -4.31 3.17
CA VAL A 116 -14.08 -3.71 4.44
C VAL A 116 -12.69 -3.09 4.29
N PHE A 117 -11.77 -3.81 3.66
CA PHE A 117 -10.41 -3.33 3.43
C PHE A 117 -10.36 -2.15 2.46
N ASP A 118 -11.15 -2.20 1.38
CA ASP A 118 -11.22 -1.11 0.42
C ASP A 118 -11.86 0.16 1.02
N GLU A 119 -12.89 0.01 1.86
CA GLU A 119 -13.48 1.14 2.60
C GLU A 119 -12.52 1.71 3.65
N THR A 120 -11.71 0.84 4.28
CA THR A 120 -10.64 1.27 5.18
C THR A 120 -9.63 2.14 4.42
N LEU A 121 -9.15 1.72 3.26
CA LEU A 121 -8.21 2.49 2.45
C LEU A 121 -8.83 3.74 1.83
N ARG A 122 -10.16 3.76 1.64
CA ARG A 122 -10.89 4.97 1.25
C ARG A 122 -10.78 6.02 2.36
N LEU A 123 -11.23 5.67 3.57
CA LEU A 123 -11.29 6.62 4.69
C LEU A 123 -9.90 6.93 5.27
N GLN A 124 -9.03 5.94 5.32
CA GLN A 124 -7.69 6.08 5.85
C GLN A 124 -6.63 5.47 4.91
N PRO A 125 -6.31 6.17 3.80
CA PRO A 125 -5.22 5.75 2.93
C PRO A 125 -3.89 5.90 3.66
N THR A 126 -3.09 4.83 3.74
CA THR A 126 -1.79 4.88 4.44
C THR A 126 -0.84 5.92 3.84
N VAL A 127 -0.98 6.19 2.54
CA VAL A 127 -0.33 7.31 1.85
C VAL A 127 -1.42 8.32 1.43
N PRO A 128 -1.58 9.44 2.16
CA PRO A 128 -2.73 10.34 1.98
C PRO A 128 -2.62 11.25 0.75
N GLY A 129 -1.48 11.28 0.07
CA GLY A 129 -1.26 12.04 -1.15
C GLY A 129 0.13 11.84 -1.71
N PHE A 130 0.36 12.34 -2.93
CA PHE A 130 1.66 12.29 -3.59
C PHE A 130 1.96 13.57 -4.35
N TYR A 131 3.25 13.88 -4.47
CA TYR A 131 3.72 15.06 -5.19
C TYR A 131 4.09 14.73 -6.64
N ARG A 132 3.95 15.73 -7.52
CA ARG A 132 4.56 15.77 -8.85
C ARG A 132 5.20 17.13 -9.05
N ALA A 133 6.35 17.16 -9.73
CA ALA A 133 7.02 18.39 -10.13
C ALA A 133 6.92 18.56 -11.64
N ALA A 134 6.63 19.78 -12.10
CA ALA A 134 6.66 20.12 -13.51
C ALA A 134 8.10 20.04 -14.03
N ARG A 135 8.33 19.24 -15.08
CA ARG A 135 9.68 19.09 -15.69
C ARG A 135 10.03 20.26 -16.62
N GLU A 136 9.00 20.91 -17.14
CA GLU A 136 9.02 22.07 -18.03
C GLU A 136 7.77 22.92 -17.74
N ASP A 137 7.75 24.14 -18.26
CA ASP A 137 6.59 25.03 -18.13
C ASP A 137 5.38 24.38 -18.82
N THR A 138 4.25 24.30 -18.11
CA THR A 138 3.05 23.58 -18.55
C THR A 138 1.78 24.16 -17.96
N VAL A 139 0.61 23.59 -18.30
CA VAL A 139 -0.68 23.97 -17.75
C VAL A 139 -1.40 22.73 -17.21
N LEU A 140 -1.48 22.61 -15.88
CA LEU A 140 -2.18 21.53 -15.21
C LEU A 140 -3.69 21.68 -15.39
N ALA A 141 -4.35 20.59 -15.81
CA ALA A 141 -5.79 20.54 -16.09
C ALA A 141 -6.27 21.61 -17.10
N GLY A 142 -5.38 22.14 -17.94
CA GLY A 142 -5.69 23.18 -18.91
C GLY A 142 -5.97 24.57 -18.32
N VAL A 143 -5.91 24.73 -16.99
CA VAL A 143 -6.30 25.99 -16.31
C VAL A 143 -5.29 26.49 -15.28
N HIS A 144 -4.35 25.65 -14.83
CA HIS A 144 -3.38 26.02 -13.80
C HIS A 144 -1.96 26.10 -14.41
N PRO A 145 -1.44 27.30 -14.71
CA PRO A 145 -0.08 27.44 -15.22
C PRO A 145 0.92 26.98 -14.15
N MET A 146 1.91 26.21 -14.58
CA MET A 146 2.98 25.62 -13.78
C MET A 146 4.31 25.97 -14.42
N ARG A 147 5.25 26.52 -13.66
CA ARG A 147 6.63 26.69 -14.11
C ARG A 147 7.43 25.42 -13.87
N LYS A 148 8.50 25.23 -14.63
CA LYS A 148 9.49 24.18 -14.35
C LYS A 148 9.93 24.22 -12.89
N GLY A 149 9.80 23.09 -12.21
CA GLY A 149 10.14 22.95 -10.80
C GLY A 149 9.02 23.27 -9.83
N ASP A 150 7.86 23.79 -10.28
CA ASP A 150 6.66 23.92 -9.44
C ASP A 150 6.12 22.53 -9.08
N TRP A 151 5.64 22.38 -7.85
CA TRP A 151 5.13 21.11 -7.33
C TRP A 151 3.62 21.18 -7.14
N VAL A 152 2.94 20.07 -7.46
CA VAL A 152 1.54 19.82 -7.12
C VAL A 152 1.47 18.66 -6.14
N LEU A 153 0.61 18.78 -5.13
CA LEU A 153 0.23 17.71 -4.23
C LEU A 153 -1.15 17.19 -4.62
N ALA A 154 -1.22 15.94 -5.07
CA ALA A 154 -2.48 15.24 -5.27
C ALA A 154 -2.94 14.66 -3.92
N MET A 155 -4.01 15.21 -3.34
CA MET A 155 -4.55 14.81 -2.05
C MET A 155 -5.55 13.64 -2.20
N ILE A 156 -5.06 12.40 -2.04
CA ILE A 156 -5.88 11.18 -2.08
C ILE A 156 -6.92 11.19 -0.96
N MET A 157 -6.53 11.60 0.25
CA MET A 157 -7.44 11.65 1.40
C MET A 157 -8.63 12.59 1.16
N GLY A 158 -8.41 13.71 0.46
CA GLY A 158 -9.48 14.63 0.06
C GLY A 158 -10.36 14.04 -1.05
N LEU A 159 -9.74 13.45 -2.08
CA LEU A 159 -10.46 12.75 -3.16
C LEU A 159 -11.38 11.64 -2.62
N HIS A 160 -10.92 10.89 -1.62
CA HIS A 160 -11.68 9.80 -1.04
C HIS A 160 -12.83 10.25 -0.14
N ARG A 161 -12.93 11.54 0.18
CA ARG A 161 -14.04 12.18 0.92
C ARG A 161 -14.87 13.12 0.05
N ASP A 162 -14.63 13.11 -1.26
CA ASP A 162 -15.38 13.94 -2.19
C ASP A 162 -16.88 13.63 -2.14
N PRO A 163 -17.78 14.63 -2.18
CA PRO A 163 -19.24 14.43 -2.12
C PRO A 163 -19.80 13.48 -3.20
N ARG A 164 -19.04 13.19 -4.27
CA ARG A 164 -19.41 12.15 -5.26
C ARG A 164 -19.46 10.74 -4.66
N TRP A 165 -18.96 10.51 -3.45
CA TRP A 165 -19.14 9.27 -2.70
C TRP A 165 -20.53 9.11 -2.06
N GLY A 166 -21.31 10.21 -1.94
CA GLY A 166 -22.60 10.24 -1.27
C GLY A 166 -22.74 11.44 -0.33
N GLY A 167 -23.89 11.56 0.33
CA GLY A 167 -24.14 12.60 1.34
C GLY A 167 -23.40 12.38 2.66
N ASP A 168 -22.76 11.22 2.81
CA ASP A 168 -22.14 10.69 4.01
C ASP A 168 -20.70 10.20 3.75
N PRO A 169 -19.83 10.98 3.08
CA PRO A 169 -18.53 10.50 2.62
C PRO A 169 -17.56 10.15 3.77
N ASP A 170 -17.81 10.59 4.99
CA ASP A 170 -16.99 10.25 6.16
C ASP A 170 -17.44 8.98 6.89
N GLU A 171 -18.62 8.43 6.54
CA GLU A 171 -19.14 7.21 7.14
C GLU A 171 -18.45 5.96 6.59
N PHE A 172 -18.17 5.01 7.47
CA PHE A 172 -17.58 3.72 7.12
C PHE A 172 -18.67 2.76 6.63
N ASP A 173 -18.81 2.64 5.31
CA ASP A 173 -19.80 1.78 4.65
C ASP A 173 -19.11 0.84 3.63
N PRO A 174 -18.81 -0.42 4.00
CA PRO A 174 -18.24 -1.40 3.08
C PRO A 174 -19.10 -1.65 1.83
N ASP A 175 -20.42 -1.44 1.90
CA ASP A 175 -21.31 -1.64 0.77
C ASP A 175 -21.15 -0.54 -0.29
N ARG A 176 -20.41 0.56 -0.05
CA ARG A 176 -19.90 1.45 -1.12
C ARG A 176 -19.08 0.71 -2.18
N PHE A 177 -18.47 -0.40 -1.79
CA PHE A 177 -17.70 -1.29 -2.67
C PHE A 177 -18.49 -2.51 -3.16
N ALA A 178 -19.82 -2.53 -3.00
CA ALA A 178 -20.66 -3.52 -3.66
C ALA A 178 -20.55 -3.43 -5.19
N PRO A 179 -20.65 -4.56 -5.93
CA PRO A 179 -20.35 -4.60 -7.37
C PRO A 179 -21.10 -3.58 -8.23
N GLU A 180 -22.37 -3.34 -7.93
CA GLU A 180 -23.21 -2.35 -8.59
C GLU A 180 -22.78 -0.90 -8.29
N ARG A 181 -22.38 -0.60 -7.05
CA ARG A 181 -21.88 0.74 -6.68
C ARG A 181 -20.50 1.02 -7.26
N VAL A 182 -19.62 0.02 -7.33
CA VAL A 182 -18.33 0.12 -8.02
C VAL A 182 -18.53 0.39 -9.51
N ARG A 183 -19.46 -0.34 -10.16
CA ARG A 183 -19.78 -0.15 -11.58
C ARG A 183 -20.34 1.24 -11.90
N ALA A 184 -21.15 1.79 -10.99
CA ALA A 184 -21.73 3.13 -11.15
C ALA A 184 -20.75 4.27 -10.75
N ARG A 185 -19.63 3.95 -10.10
CA ARG A 185 -18.70 4.95 -9.55
C ARG A 185 -17.98 5.71 -10.66
N PRO A 186 -17.85 7.04 -10.56
CA PRO A 186 -17.01 7.80 -11.46
C PRO A 186 -15.57 7.23 -11.51
N PRO A 187 -14.99 7.04 -12.70
CA PRO A 187 -13.61 6.63 -12.84
C PRO A 187 -12.68 7.61 -12.12
N GLY A 188 -11.69 7.07 -11.41
CA GLY A 188 -10.68 7.89 -10.74
C GLY A 188 -11.06 8.42 -9.35
N LEU A 189 -12.27 8.13 -8.83
CA LEU A 189 -12.69 8.56 -7.50
C LEU A 189 -12.04 7.77 -6.34
N TYR A 190 -11.49 6.59 -6.65
CA TYR A 190 -10.78 5.73 -5.70
C TYR A 190 -9.37 5.43 -6.23
N LYS A 191 -8.34 5.87 -5.49
CA LYS A 191 -6.92 5.82 -5.86
C LYS A 191 -6.00 5.51 -4.66
N PRO A 192 -6.27 4.45 -3.87
CA PRO A 192 -5.47 4.11 -2.69
C PRO A 192 -4.01 3.74 -3.03
N PHE A 193 -3.76 3.31 -4.27
CA PHE A 193 -2.45 2.85 -4.77
C PHE A 193 -1.84 3.81 -5.81
N GLY A 194 -2.34 5.06 -5.88
CA GLY A 194 -1.86 6.05 -6.83
C GLY A 194 -2.35 5.82 -8.27
N THR A 195 -1.60 6.36 -9.25
CA THR A 195 -1.99 6.29 -10.67
C THR A 195 -0.78 6.41 -11.62
N GLY A 196 -0.93 5.84 -12.81
CA GLY A 196 0.05 5.93 -13.90
C GLY A 196 1.32 5.10 -13.65
N PRO A 197 2.46 5.43 -14.29
CA PRO A 197 3.72 4.68 -14.19
C PRO A 197 4.37 4.63 -12.80
N ARG A 198 3.74 5.26 -11.80
CA ARG A 198 4.21 5.36 -10.42
C ARG A 198 3.12 4.88 -9.44
N SER A 199 2.10 4.17 -9.93
CA SER A 199 1.23 3.41 -9.03
C SER A 199 2.01 2.30 -8.36
N CYS A 200 1.56 1.90 -7.18
CA CYS A 200 1.98 0.64 -6.57
C CYS A 200 1.60 -0.54 -7.47
#